data_AF-A0A2E6R2H9-F1
#
_entry.id   AF-A0A2E6R2H9-F1
#
_cell.length_a   1.000
_cell.length_b   1.000
_cell.length_c   1.000
_cell.angle_alpha   90.00
_cell.angle_beta   90.00
_cell.angle_gamma   90.00
#
_symmetry.space_group_name_H-M   'P 1'
#
loop_
_entity.id
_entity.type
_entity.pdbx_description
1 polymer ?
#
loop_
_entity_poly.entity_id
_entity_poly.type
_entity_poly.pdbx_seq_one_letter_code
_entity_poly.pdbx_strand_id
1 'polypeptide(L)' 'MEVDIRMPELKDKGQEIARIHEEVARLEDEIHRISNKLNNEGFISRVPAAMIEKEQKKRSAFLKKQEKLKEMLTTISG' A
#
# COMPACT_ATOMS: atom_id res chain seq x y z
N MET A 1 10.17 -9.02 10.39
CA MET A 1 9.99 -9.63 9.06
C MET A 1 10.83 -8.79 8.12
N GLU A 2 12.11 -9.14 8.02
CA GLU A 2 13.07 -8.47 7.14
C GLU A 2 12.76 -8.91 5.71
N VAL A 3 12.33 -7.96 4.88
CA VAL A 3 12.35 -8.15 3.43
C VAL A 3 13.79 -7.85 3.02
N ASP A 4 14.61 -8.91 2.97
CA ASP A 4 15.97 -8.88 2.44
C ASP A 4 15.87 -8.67 0.92
N ILE A 5 15.86 -7.41 0.48
CA ILE A 5 16.01 -7.07 -0.93
C ILE A 5 17.51 -6.95 -1.19
N ARG A 6 18.21 -8.09 -1.21
CA ARG A 6 19.52 -8.18 -1.87
C ARG A 6 19.33 -7.80 -3.33
N MET A 7 19.97 -6.71 -3.71
CA MET A 7 20.11 -6.27 -5.10
C MET A 7 21.06 -7.22 -5.83
N PRO A 8 20.65 -7.89 -6.90
CA PRO A 8 21.47 -7.97 -8.08
C PRO A 8 21.12 -6.77 -8.96
N GLU A 9 22.15 -6.02 -9.31
CA GLU A 9 22.14 -5.07 -10.43
C GLU A 9 21.38 -5.70 -11.61
N LEU A 10 20.40 -5.01 -12.21
CA LEU A 10 20.05 -5.17 -13.62
C LEU A 10 19.04 -4.09 -14.06
N LYS A 11 19.44 -3.39 -15.12
CA LYS A 11 18.71 -2.39 -15.91
C LYS A 11 17.52 -2.99 -16.67
N ASP A 12 16.66 -3.78 -16.03
CA ASP A 12 15.53 -4.41 -16.72
C ASP A 12 14.20 -3.78 -16.29
N LYS A 13 13.62 -2.96 -17.19
CA LYS A 13 12.33 -2.30 -16.95
C LYS A 13 11.26 -3.29 -16.54
N GLY A 14 11.29 -4.53 -17.05
CA GLY A 14 10.34 -5.58 -16.69
C GLY A 14 10.46 -6.01 -15.22
N GLN A 15 11.68 -6.08 -14.68
CA GLN A 15 11.90 -6.49 -13.29
C GLN A 15 11.54 -5.35 -12.31
N GLU A 16 11.80 -4.10 -12.69
CA GLU A 16 11.36 -2.93 -11.93
C GLU A 16 9.83 -2.81 -11.90
N ILE A 17 9.17 -3.05 -13.04
CA ILE A 17 7.70 -3.11 -13.13
C ILE A 17 7.15 -4.20 -12.18
N ALA A 18 7.74 -5.41 -12.20
CA ALA A 18 7.33 -6.49 -11.32
C ALA A 18 7.47 -6.14 -9.83
N ARG A 19 8.59 -5.49 -9.43
CA ARG A 19 8.80 -5.04 -8.04
C ARG A 19 7.77 -4.01 -7.60
N ILE A 20 7.48 -3.03 -8.45
CA ILE A 20 6.49 -2.01 -8.12
C ILE A 20 5.09 -2.63 -8.02
N HIS A 21 4.75 -3.59 -8.89
CA HIS A 21 3.50 -4.34 -8.77
C HIS A 21 3.39 -5.13 -7.45
N GLU A 22 4.45 -5.82 -7.02
CA GLU A 22 4.46 -6.50 -5.72
C GLU A 22 4.27 -5.52 -4.55
N GLU A 23 4.95 -4.37 -4.58
CA GLU A 23 4.82 -3.34 -3.55
C GLU A 23 3.41 -2.74 -3.53
N VAL A 24 2.81 -2.50 -4.71
CA VAL A 24 1.41 -2.08 -4.85
C VAL A 24 0.46 -3.12 -4.26
N ALA A 25 0.67 -4.40 -4.54
CA ALA A 25 -0.17 -5.47 -3.99
C ALA A 25 -0.09 -5.57 -2.46
N ARG A 26 1.11 -5.42 -1.88
CA ARG A 26 1.28 -5.36 -0.41
C ARG A 26 0.53 -4.18 0.20
N LEU A 27 0.60 -3.00 -0.44
CA LEU A 27 -0.15 -1.82 0.01
C LEU A 27 -1.66 -2.02 -0.12
N GLU A 28 -2.13 -2.64 -1.20
CA GLU A 28 -3.54 -2.99 -1.39
C GLU A 28 -4.05 -3.90 -0.27
N ASP A 29 -3.28 -4.91 0.12
CA ASP A 29 -3.63 -5.80 1.24
C ASP A 29 -3.71 -5.04 2.57
N GLU A 30 -2.77 -4.15 2.87
CA GLU A 30 -2.83 -3.33 4.07
C GLU A 30 -4.04 -2.37 4.07
N ILE A 31 -4.30 -1.71 2.94
CA ILE A 31 -5.47 -0.84 2.75
C ILE A 31 -6.76 -1.64 2.93
N HIS A 32 -6.83 -2.86 2.39
CA HIS A 32 -7.99 -3.73 2.49
C HIS A 32 -8.26 -4.14 3.94
N ARG A 33 -7.21 -4.54 4.69
CA ARG A 33 -7.32 -4.85 6.11
C ARG A 33 -7.82 -3.66 6.94
N ILE A 34 -7.29 -2.46 6.69
CA ILE A 34 -7.73 -1.24 7.40
C ILE A 34 -9.17 -0.89 7.01
N SER A 35 -9.52 -0.99 5.73
CA SER A 35 -10.87 -0.71 5.23
C SER A 35 -11.90 -1.66 5.85
N ASN A 36 -11.57 -2.95 6.00
CA ASN A 36 -12.45 -3.92 6.64
C ASN A 36 -12.68 -3.60 8.12
N LYS A 37 -11.65 -3.13 8.84
CA LYS A 37 -11.81 -2.65 10.23
C LYS A 37 -12.71 -1.42 10.28
N LEU A 38 -12.50 -0.48 9.37
CA LEU A 38 -13.28 0.77 9.29
C LEU A 38 -14.70 0.57 8.75
N ASN A 39 -15.00 -0.55 8.09
CA ASN A 39 -16.34 -0.90 7.62
C ASN A 39 -17.12 -1.75 8.64
N ASN A 40 -16.43 -2.28 9.65
CA ASN A 40 -17.07 -3.03 10.72
C ASN A 40 -17.65 -2.06 11.75
N GLU A 41 -18.97 -1.86 11.72
CA GLU A 41 -19.69 -1.00 12.66
C GLU A 41 -19.40 -1.34 14.12
N GLY A 42 -19.21 -2.63 14.44
CA GLY A 42 -18.82 -3.07 15.78
C GLY A 42 -17.42 -2.59 16.20
N PHE A 43 -16.50 -2.43 15.26
CA PHE A 43 -15.19 -1.81 15.51
C PHE A 43 -15.34 -0.29 15.65
N ILE A 44 -16.08 0.36 14.76
CA ILE A 44 -16.31 1.81 14.78
C ILE A 44 -16.98 2.25 16.09
N SER A 45 -17.98 1.52 16.58
CA SER A 45 -18.70 1.86 17.82
C SER A 45 -17.91 1.56 19.09
N ARG A 46 -16.91 0.66 19.03
CA ARG A 46 -16.09 0.26 20.20
C ARG A 46 -14.75 0.99 20.29
N VAL A 47 -14.28 1.54 19.18
CA VAL A 47 -12.98 2.17 19.07
C VAL A 47 -13.14 3.69 19.12
N PRO A 48 -12.30 4.43 19.87
CA PRO A 48 -12.39 5.88 19.94
C PRO A 48 -12.24 6.53 18.56
N ALA A 49 -12.98 7.62 18.33
CA ALA A 49 -12.92 8.39 17.08
C ALA A 49 -11.49 8.79 16.69
N ALA A 50 -10.63 9.13 17.66
CA ALA A 50 -9.22 9.45 17.41
C ALA A 50 -8.41 8.28 16.82
N MET A 51 -8.71 7.04 17.21
CA MET A 51 -8.08 5.85 16.62
C MET A 51 -8.63 5.58 15.22
N ILE A 52 -9.94 5.78 15.01
CA ILE A 52 -10.56 5.65 13.68
C ILE A 52 -9.97 6.66 12.71
N GLU A 53 -9.82 7.92 13.11
CA GLU A 53 -9.15 8.93 12.30
C GLU A 53 -7.70 8.57 11.99
N LYS A 54 -6.98 7.99 12.96
CA LYS A 54 -5.60 7.52 12.75
C LYS A 54 -5.54 6.40 11.71
N GLU A 55 -6.46 5.43 11.77
CA GLU A 55 -6.58 4.36 10.78
C GLU A 55 -7.00 4.90 9.40
N GLN A 56 -7.92 5.86 9.34
CA GLN A 56 -8.30 6.54 8.09
C GLN A 56 -7.13 7.32 7.48
N LYS A 57 -6.38 8.06 8.28
CA LYS A 57 -5.16 8.75 7.83
C LYS A 57 -4.11 7.76 7.32
N LYS A 58 -3.94 6.63 8.02
CA LYS A 58 -3.02 5.55 7.60
C LYS A 58 -3.45 4.97 6.24
N ARG A 59 -4.74 4.66 6.07
CA ARG A 59 -5.32 4.21 4.79
C ARG A 59 -5.06 5.23 3.68
N SER A 60 -5.31 6.52 3.94
CA SER A 60 -5.09 7.59 2.95
C SER A 60 -3.60 7.72 2.57
N ALA A 61 -2.69 7.59 3.53
CA ALA A 61 -1.26 7.61 3.24
C ALA A 61 -0.83 6.43 2.35
N PHE A 62 -1.36 5.23 2.58
CA PHE A 62 -1.10 4.08 1.73
C PHE A 62 -1.69 4.22 0.33
N LEU A 63 -2.92 4.76 0.21
CA LEU A 63 -3.52 5.06 -1.09
C LEU A 63 -2.65 6.03 -1.90
N LYS A 64 -2.15 7.10 -1.27
CA LYS A 64 -1.22 8.04 -1.93
C LYS A 64 0.09 7.38 -2.36
N LYS A 65 0.65 6.50 -1.51
CA LYS A 65 1.87 5.76 -1.86
C LYS A 65 1.63 4.83 -3.05
N GLN A 66 0.50 4.13 -3.05
CA GLN A 66 0.08 3.24 -4.13
C GLN A 66 -0.14 4.00 -5.45
N GLU A 67 -0.79 5.16 -5.40
CA GLU A 67 -1.02 6.03 -6.56
C GLU A 67 0.32 6.46 -7.18
N LYS A 68 1.25 6.96 -6.35
CA LYS A 68 2.59 7.36 -6.81
C LYS A 68 3.37 6.20 -7.45
N LEU A 69 3.23 4.98 -6.93
CA LEU A 69 3.82 3.78 -7.51
C LEU A 69 3.20 3.43 -8.87
N LYS A 70 1.87 3.57 -9.01
CA LYS A 70 1.14 3.36 -10.27
C LYS A 70 1.49 4.42 -11.32
N GLU A 71 1.68 5.68 -10.92
CA GLU A 71 2.17 6.75 -11.80
C GLU A 71 3.60 6.45 -12.29
N MET A 72 4.47 5.98 -11.40
CA MET A 72 5.84 5.60 -11.73
C MET A 72 5.87 4.40 -12.69
N LEU A 73 5.01 3.38 -12.47
CA LEU A 73 4.81 2.28 -13.42
C LEU A 73 4.42 2.78 -14.81
N THR A 74 3.43 3.67 -14.88
CA THR A 74 2.97 4.26 -16.14
C THR A 74 4.11 4.97 -16.86
N THR A 75 4.90 5.75 -16.14
CA THR A 75 6.08 6.47 -16.66
C THR A 75 7.17 5.54 -17.17
N ILE A 76 7.40 4.39 -16.50
CA ILE A 76 8.43 3.43 -16.89
C ILE A 76 7.98 2.57 -18.09
N SER A 77 6.68 2.30 -18.17
CA SER A 77 6.05 1.45 -19.20
C SER A 77 5.73 2.18 -20.52
N GLY A 78 5.64 3.51 -20.50
CA GLY A 78 5.45 4.35 -21.69
C GLY A 78 6.75 4.91 -22.23
#